data_AF-A0A3N6NK67-F1
#
_entry.id   AF-A0A3N6NK67-F1
#
_cell.length_a   1.000
_cell.length_b   1.000
_cell.length_c   1.000
_cell.angle_alpha   90.00
_cell.angle_beta   90.00
_cell.angle_gamma   90.00
#
_symmetry.space_group_name_H-M   'P 1'
#
loop_
_entity.id
_entity.type
_entity.pdbx_description
1 polymer ?
#
loop_
_entity_poly.entity_id
_entity_poly.type
_entity_poly.pdbx_seq_one_letter_code
_entity_poly.pdbx_strand_id
1 'polypeptide(L)'
;MKGGKDVLHSILKRKLWEYFGRFTLLHILLYVVFASIFVTLAPLIPVEHRVAFDVVEPYSLETAYILGQLLRGGVLALILYPFYDVFVRNERGWIVLFGALWGIAVIGTVEPQPGSIEGLIYTLTTATEHTIILTISAIQVFVFSVVLVHWERRNRGVSSYSQGGETDDG
;
A
#
# COMPACT_ATOMS: atom_id res chain seq x y z
N MET A 1 12.97 33.49 -21.58
CA MET A 1 13.25 32.16 -21.01
C MET A 1 12.22 31.69 -19.96
N LYS A 2 10.93 32.07 -20.09
CA LYS A 2 9.87 31.83 -19.08
C LYS A 2 9.14 30.49 -19.27
N GLY A 3 9.02 30.00 -20.51
CA GLY A 3 8.23 28.80 -20.83
C GLY A 3 8.82 27.45 -20.38
N GLY A 4 10.13 27.32 -20.18
CA GLY A 4 10.75 26.03 -19.80
C GLY A 4 10.39 25.55 -18.38
N LYS A 5 10.19 26.48 -17.44
CA LYS A 5 9.80 26.16 -16.06
C LYS A 5 8.37 25.67 -15.96
N ASP A 6 7.47 26.28 -16.72
CA ASP A 6 6.03 25.95 -16.70
C ASP A 6 5.78 24.54 -17.29
N VAL A 7 6.51 24.19 -18.35
CA VAL A 7 6.45 22.85 -18.96
C VAL A 7 6.97 21.78 -18.01
N LEU A 8 8.15 21.96 -17.39
CA LEU A 8 8.71 20.99 -16.45
C LEU A 8 7.78 20.75 -15.25
N HIS A 9 7.22 21.83 -14.69
CA HIS A 9 6.29 21.74 -13.58
C HIS A 9 5.01 20.96 -13.94
N SER A 10 4.46 21.19 -15.14
CA SER A 10 3.28 20.45 -15.61
C SER A 10 3.53 18.95 -15.78
N ILE A 11 4.72 18.58 -16.27
CA ILE A 11 5.12 17.17 -16.47
C ILE A 11 5.29 16.46 -15.12
N LEU A 12 6.00 17.10 -14.18
CA LEU A 12 6.21 16.53 -12.83
C LEU A 12 4.87 16.34 -12.10
N LYS A 13 3.97 17.32 -12.19
CA LYS A 13 2.63 17.26 -11.60
C LYS A 13 1.80 16.11 -12.19
N ARG A 14 1.87 15.89 -13.51
CA ARG A 14 1.15 14.79 -14.17
C ARG A 14 1.66 13.42 -13.70
N LYS A 15 2.99 13.22 -13.66
CA LYS A 15 3.60 11.97 -13.18
C LYS A 15 3.22 11.68 -11.73
N LEU A 16 3.22 12.69 -10.86
CA LEU A 16 2.78 12.56 -9.48
C LEU A 16 1.32 12.13 -9.39
N TRP A 17 0.41 12.77 -10.13
CA TRP A 17 -1.02 12.44 -10.10
C TRP A 17 -1.33 11.04 -10.64
N GLU A 18 -0.67 10.62 -11.72
CA GLU A 18 -0.80 9.27 -12.25
C GLU A 18 -0.35 8.22 -11.23
N TYR A 19 0.82 8.43 -10.61
CA TYR A 19 1.33 7.55 -9.56
C TYR A 19 0.39 7.52 -8.34
N PHE A 20 -0.02 8.70 -7.86
CA PHE A 20 -0.92 8.85 -6.71
C PHE A 20 -2.22 8.08 -6.93
N GLY A 21 -2.84 8.23 -8.11
CA GLY A 21 -4.08 7.54 -8.46
C GLY A 21 -3.91 6.02 -8.47
N ARG A 22 -2.87 5.50 -9.12
CA ARG A 22 -2.59 4.05 -9.20
C ARG A 22 -2.27 3.45 -7.84
N PHE A 23 -1.43 4.12 -7.05
CA PHE A 23 -1.09 3.70 -5.69
C PHE A 23 -2.34 3.61 -4.83
N THR A 24 -3.12 4.69 -4.78
CA THR A 24 -4.31 4.78 -3.93
C THR A 24 -5.37 3.77 -4.34
N LEU A 25 -5.61 3.62 -5.65
CA LEU A 25 -6.55 2.65 -6.19
C LEU A 25 -6.16 1.21 -5.81
N LEU A 26 -4.89 0.84 -6.01
CA LEU A 26 -4.41 -0.49 -5.65
C LEU A 26 -4.48 -0.75 -4.14
N HIS A 27 -4.19 0.27 -3.33
CA HIS A 27 -4.25 0.19 -1.88
C HIS A 27 -5.68 -0.14 -1.40
N ILE A 28 -6.68 0.58 -1.92
CA ILE A 28 -8.08 0.34 -1.59
C ILE A 28 -8.55 -1.02 -2.10
N LEU A 29 -8.21 -1.35 -3.35
CA LEU A 29 -8.63 -2.62 -3.95
C LEU A 29 -8.12 -3.80 -3.13
N LEU A 30 -6.84 -3.79 -2.75
CA LEU A 30 -6.27 -4.85 -1.92
C LEU A 30 -6.83 -4.84 -0.51
N TYR A 31 -7.08 -3.67 0.08
CA TYR A 31 -7.76 -3.60 1.37
C TYR A 31 -9.14 -4.28 1.31
N VAL A 32 -9.97 -3.95 0.32
CA VAL A 32 -11.31 -4.52 0.15
C VAL A 32 -11.24 -6.04 -0.05
N VAL A 33 -10.29 -6.53 -0.87
CA VAL A 33 -10.10 -7.97 -1.08
C VAL A 33 -9.74 -8.67 0.23
N PHE A 34 -8.74 -8.17 0.96
CA PHE A 34 -8.31 -8.79 2.22
C PHE A 34 -9.37 -8.65 3.32
N ALA A 35 -10.08 -7.54 3.39
CA ALA A 35 -11.20 -7.35 4.31
C ALA A 35 -12.34 -8.32 4.00
N SER A 36 -12.67 -8.53 2.73
CA SER A 36 -13.70 -9.50 2.33
C SER A 36 -13.32 -10.93 2.71
N ILE A 37 -12.05 -11.30 2.49
CA ILE A 37 -11.51 -12.60 2.91
C ILE A 37 -11.59 -12.72 4.44
N PHE A 38 -11.13 -11.71 5.18
CA PHE A 38 -11.10 -11.72 6.63
C PHE A 38 -12.50 -11.84 7.23
N VAL A 39 -13.46 -11.00 6.82
CA VAL A 39 -14.84 -11.02 7.33
C VAL A 39 -15.53 -12.35 7.04
N THR A 40 -15.16 -13.04 5.95
CA THR A 40 -15.69 -14.36 5.62
C THR A 40 -15.05 -15.49 6.45
N LEU A 41 -13.74 -15.39 6.74
CA LEU A 41 -12.98 -16.44 7.42
C LEU A 41 -12.95 -16.30 8.95
N ALA A 42 -12.99 -15.08 9.48
CA ALA A 42 -12.91 -14.82 10.92
C ALA A 42 -14.01 -15.53 11.73
N PRO A 43 -15.27 -15.62 11.26
CA PRO A 43 -16.31 -16.39 11.96
C PRO A 43 -16.05 -17.91 12.03
N LEU A 44 -15.17 -18.44 11.17
CA LEU A 44 -14.78 -19.86 11.17
C LEU A 44 -13.74 -20.18 12.25
N ILE A 45 -13.08 -19.16 12.80
CA ILE A 45 -12.12 -19.30 13.88
C ILE A 45 -12.90 -19.54 15.19
N PRO A 46 -12.52 -20.54 16.02
CA PRO A 46 -13.18 -20.78 17.30
C PRO A 46 -13.23 -19.52 18.18
N VAL A 47 -14.29 -19.38 18.97
CA VAL A 47 -14.56 -18.16 19.77
C VAL A 47 -13.39 -17.84 20.69
N GLU A 48 -12.77 -18.86 21.28
CA GLU A 48 -11.58 -18.74 22.12
C GLU A 48 -10.34 -18.11 21.44
N HIS A 49 -10.33 -18.02 20.11
CA HIS A 49 -9.23 -17.51 19.30
C HIS A 49 -9.62 -16.31 18.42
N ARG A 50 -10.78 -15.69 18.67
CA ARG A 50 -11.21 -14.48 17.94
C ARG A 50 -11.77 -13.36 18.82
N VAL A 51 -11.61 -13.45 20.14
CA VAL A 51 -12.14 -12.44 21.09
C VAL A 51 -11.61 -11.05 20.76
N ALA A 52 -10.34 -10.93 20.35
CA ALA A 52 -9.77 -9.65 19.96
C ALA A 52 -10.31 -9.15 18.61
N PHE A 53 -10.65 -10.06 17.70
CA PHE A 53 -11.20 -9.71 16.39
C PHE A 53 -12.61 -9.12 16.51
N ASP A 54 -13.42 -9.64 17.43
CA ASP A 54 -14.78 -9.19 17.67
C ASP A 54 -14.84 -7.81 18.38
N VAL A 55 -13.76 -7.37 19.02
CA VAL A 55 -13.69 -6.09 19.77
C VAL A 55 -13.01 -4.98 18.97
N VAL A 56 -11.93 -5.29 18.27
CA VAL A 56 -11.09 -4.28 17.58
C VAL A 56 -11.36 -4.21 16.08
N GLU A 57 -11.97 -5.26 15.49
CA GLU A 57 -12.23 -5.39 14.05
C GLU A 57 -11.03 -5.00 13.17
N PRO A 58 -10.00 -5.86 13.07
CA PRO A 58 -8.78 -5.57 12.29
C PRO A 58 -9.05 -5.23 10.83
N TYR A 59 -10.12 -5.80 10.27
CA TYR A 59 -10.61 -5.53 8.93
C TYR A 59 -12.12 -5.33 8.97
N SER A 60 -12.60 -4.29 8.28
CA SER A 60 -14.01 -3.98 8.16
C SER A 60 -14.32 -3.46 6.76
N LEU A 61 -15.54 -3.74 6.28
CA LEU A 61 -16.06 -3.20 5.02
C LEU A 61 -16.94 -1.97 5.25
N GLU A 62 -17.00 -1.48 6.49
CA GLU A 62 -17.71 -0.25 6.79
C GLU A 62 -17.12 0.95 6.06
N THR A 63 -17.98 1.91 5.74
CA THR A 63 -17.61 3.09 4.95
C THR A 63 -16.52 3.91 5.63
N ALA A 64 -16.56 4.04 6.96
CA ALA A 64 -15.55 4.78 7.72
C ALA A 64 -14.14 4.20 7.54
N TYR A 65 -14.01 2.86 7.59
CA TYR A 65 -12.75 2.17 7.39
C TYR A 65 -12.24 2.34 5.96
N ILE A 66 -13.11 2.18 4.96
CA ILE A 66 -12.74 2.37 3.54
C ILE A 66 -12.25 3.80 3.29
N LEU A 67 -12.93 4.81 3.85
CA LEU A 67 -12.50 6.21 3.75
C LEU A 67 -11.16 6.45 4.45
N GLY A 68 -10.95 5.85 5.63
CA GLY A 68 -9.67 5.87 6.32
C GLY A 68 -8.54 5.27 5.47
N GLN A 69 -8.81 4.17 4.77
CA GLN A 69 -7.84 3.52 3.88
C GLN A 69 -7.58 4.32 2.59
N LEU A 70 -8.59 5.01 2.05
CA LEU A 70 -8.42 5.97 0.96
C LEU A 70 -7.46 7.09 1.35
N LEU A 71 -7.68 7.70 2.53
CA LEU A 71 -6.81 8.76 3.05
C LEU A 71 -5.39 8.24 3.32
N ARG A 72 -5.26 7.08 3.99
CA ARG A 72 -3.98 6.44 4.30
C ARG A 72 -3.21 6.11 3.02
N GLY A 73 -3.88 5.52 2.03
CA GLY A 73 -3.29 5.20 0.72
C GLY A 73 -2.77 6.45 0.02
N GLY A 74 -3.55 7.53 0.01
CA GLY A 74 -3.13 8.81 -0.56
C GLY A 74 -1.92 9.43 0.15
N VAL A 75 -1.93 9.44 1.49
CA VAL A 75 -0.81 9.94 2.29
C VAL A 75 0.46 9.13 2.04
N LEU A 76 0.36 7.80 2.04
CA LEU A 76 1.49 6.91 1.76
C LEU A 76 2.03 7.11 0.34
N ALA A 77 1.16 7.33 -0.65
CA ALA A 77 1.59 7.66 -2.00
C ALA A 77 2.46 8.92 -2.00
N LEU A 78 2.01 9.99 -1.35
CA LEU A 78 2.77 11.25 -1.29
C LEU A 78 4.12 11.08 -0.56
N ILE A 79 4.13 10.34 0.55
CA ILE A 79 5.35 10.06 1.33
C ILE A 79 6.36 9.22 0.53
N LEU A 80 5.89 8.26 -0.26
CA LEU A 80 6.75 7.36 -1.02
C LEU A 80 7.20 7.91 -2.38
N TYR A 81 6.52 8.92 -2.92
CA TYR A 81 6.87 9.50 -4.22
C TYR A 81 8.33 9.98 -4.33
N PRO A 82 8.95 10.63 -3.32
CA PRO A 82 10.37 10.98 -3.35
C PRO A 82 11.30 9.77 -3.52
N PHE A 83 10.86 8.59 -3.11
CA PHE A 83 11.61 7.34 -3.19
C PHE A 83 11.22 6.49 -4.41
N TYR A 84 10.39 7.02 -5.32
CA TYR A 84 9.84 6.28 -6.46
C TYR A 84 10.91 5.56 -7.29
N ASP A 85 12.01 6.25 -7.60
CA ASP A 85 13.10 5.64 -8.37
C ASP A 85 13.83 4.53 -7.63
N VAL A 86 13.88 4.57 -6.29
CA VAL A 86 14.55 3.58 -5.45
C VAL A 86 13.88 2.21 -5.58
N PHE A 87 12.55 2.15 -5.62
CA PHE A 87 11.81 0.89 -5.72
C PHE A 87 11.34 0.55 -7.14
N VAL A 88 11.22 1.51 -8.06
CA VAL A 88 10.79 1.19 -9.43
C VAL A 88 11.96 0.78 -10.32
N ARG A 89 13.14 1.41 -10.21
CA ARG A 89 14.31 1.11 -11.06
C ARG A 89 15.14 -0.07 -10.56
N ASN A 90 15.15 -0.34 -9.26
CA ASN A 90 15.88 -1.45 -8.66
C ASN A 90 15.20 -2.77 -9.01
N GLU A 91 15.94 -3.78 -9.50
CA GLU A 91 15.43 -5.12 -9.84
C GLU A 91 14.58 -5.76 -8.72
N ARG A 92 15.02 -5.62 -7.46
CA ARG A 92 14.35 -6.13 -6.25
C ARG A 92 13.53 -5.06 -5.52
N GLY A 93 13.14 -4.00 -6.20
CA GLY A 93 12.47 -2.87 -5.57
C GLY A 93 11.12 -3.18 -4.91
N TRP A 94 10.46 -4.29 -5.26
CA TRP A 94 9.30 -4.80 -4.52
C TRP A 94 9.66 -5.27 -3.09
N ILE A 95 10.87 -5.80 -2.86
CA ILE A 95 11.37 -6.12 -1.51
C ILE A 95 11.64 -4.84 -0.73
N VAL A 96 12.23 -3.84 -1.39
CA VAL A 96 12.52 -2.54 -0.77
C VAL A 96 11.23 -1.87 -0.31
N LEU A 97 10.22 -1.85 -1.19
CA LEU A 97 8.91 -1.29 -0.88
C LEU A 97 8.19 -2.08 0.22
N PHE A 98 8.23 -3.41 0.16
CA PHE A 98 7.68 -4.27 1.20
C PHE A 98 8.33 -4.00 2.55
N GLY A 99 9.67 -4.02 2.62
CA GLY A 99 10.39 -3.78 3.87
C GLY A 99 10.14 -2.39 4.45
N ALA A 100 10.03 -1.36 3.60
CA ALA A 100 9.71 -0.01 4.04
C ALA A 100 8.29 0.08 4.63
N LEU A 101 7.27 -0.37 3.88
CA LEU A 101 5.88 -0.31 4.32
C LEU A 101 5.62 -1.21 5.53
N TRP A 102 6.08 -2.45 5.45
CA TRP A 102 5.88 -3.46 6.49
C TRP A 102 6.68 -3.14 7.75
N GLY A 103 7.94 -2.75 7.61
CA GLY A 103 8.78 -2.36 8.75
C GLY A 103 8.20 -1.16 9.50
N ILE A 104 7.74 -0.13 8.79
CA ILE A 104 7.06 1.02 9.40
C ILE A 104 5.73 0.59 10.04
N ALA A 105 4.95 -0.29 9.42
CA ALA A 105 3.70 -0.75 10.00
C ALA A 105 3.90 -1.57 11.29
N VAL A 106 4.89 -2.45 11.34
CA VAL A 106 5.16 -3.28 12.53
C VAL A 106 5.77 -2.47 13.66
N ILE A 107 6.73 -1.58 13.36
CA ILE A 107 7.54 -0.87 14.37
C ILE A 107 6.98 0.52 14.68
N GLY A 108 6.45 1.21 13.69
CA GLY A 108 6.05 2.62 13.77
C GLY A 108 4.56 2.86 13.99
N THR A 109 3.77 1.84 14.27
CA THR A 109 2.34 2.03 14.60
C THR A 109 2.22 2.49 16.04
N VAL A 110 1.65 3.67 16.25
CA VAL A 110 1.39 4.27 17.58
C VAL A 110 0.09 3.76 18.19
N GLU A 111 -0.83 3.29 17.36
CA GLU A 111 -2.05 2.62 17.83
C GLU A 111 -1.76 1.17 18.22
N PRO A 112 -2.27 0.70 19.38
CA PRO A 112 -2.12 -0.69 19.79
C PRO A 112 -3.07 -1.59 18.97
N GLN A 113 -2.74 -1.78 17.69
CA GLN A 113 -3.47 -2.64 16.76
C GLN A 113 -2.97 -4.08 16.85
N PRO A 114 -3.86 -5.09 16.76
CA PRO A 114 -3.45 -6.49 16.57
C PRO A 114 -2.45 -6.61 15.41
N GLY A 115 -1.33 -7.30 15.65
CA GLY A 115 -0.23 -7.43 14.68
C GLY A 115 0.84 -6.32 14.71
N SER A 116 0.80 -5.37 15.65
CA SER A 116 1.91 -4.42 15.90
C SER A 116 2.65 -4.71 17.23
N ILE A 117 3.82 -4.09 17.42
CA ILE A 117 4.55 -4.15 18.70
C ILE A 117 3.72 -3.53 19.83
N GLU A 118 3.11 -2.36 19.57
CA GLU A 118 2.24 -1.70 20.55
C GLU A 118 1.04 -2.56 20.93
N GLY A 119 0.46 -3.28 19.96
CA GLY A 119 -0.63 -4.19 20.23
C GLY A 119 -0.22 -5.34 21.16
N LEU A 120 0.99 -5.88 20.99
CA LEU A 120 1.51 -6.96 21.84
C LEU A 120 1.73 -6.50 23.29
N ILE A 121 2.06 -5.23 23.48
CA ILE A 121 2.34 -4.64 24.80
C ILE A 121 1.05 -4.20 25.49
N TYR A 122 0.10 -3.62 24.76
CA TYR A 122 -1.03 -2.89 25.33
C TYR A 122 -2.42 -3.50 25.08
N THR A 123 -2.52 -4.65 24.40
CA THR A 123 -3.82 -5.31 24.17
C THR A 123 -3.90 -6.67 24.85
N LEU A 124 -5.14 -7.11 25.10
CA LEU A 124 -5.45 -8.47 25.58
C LEU A 124 -5.47 -9.51 24.44
N THR A 125 -5.05 -9.11 23.23
CA THR A 125 -4.98 -9.98 22.06
C THR A 125 -4.00 -11.11 22.34
N THR A 126 -4.40 -12.35 22.05
CA THR A 126 -3.55 -13.51 22.25
C THR A 126 -2.37 -13.51 21.27
N ALA A 127 -1.26 -14.18 21.63
CA ALA A 127 -0.11 -14.32 20.74
C ALA A 127 -0.49 -14.96 19.38
N THR A 128 -1.46 -15.88 19.39
CA THR A 128 -1.99 -16.53 18.18
C THR A 128 -2.73 -15.53 17.30
N GLU A 129 -3.65 -14.73 17.86
CA GLU A 129 -4.37 -13.69 17.13
C GLU A 129 -3.41 -12.64 16.54
N HIS A 130 -2.41 -12.22 17.33
CA HIS A 130 -1.34 -11.34 16.86
C HIS A 130 -0.61 -11.92 15.65
N THR A 131 -0.22 -13.20 15.72
CA THR A 131 0.52 -13.87 14.66
C THR A 131 -0.32 -14.00 13.38
N ILE A 132 -1.61 -14.30 13.52
CA ILE A 132 -2.55 -14.39 12.39
C ILE A 132 -2.65 -13.03 11.69
N ILE A 133 -2.93 -11.94 12.42
CA ILE A 133 -3.08 -10.61 11.81
C ILE A 133 -1.76 -10.11 11.23
N LEU A 134 -0.65 -10.31 11.93
CA LEU A 134 0.69 -9.99 11.43
C LEU A 134 0.97 -10.71 10.10
N THR A 135 0.61 -11.99 10.00
CA THR A 135 0.83 -12.78 8.78
C THR A 135 -0.06 -12.32 7.64
N ILE A 136 -1.37 -12.11 7.88
CA ILE A 136 -2.32 -11.68 6.86
C ILE A 136 -1.93 -10.30 6.31
N SER A 137 -1.60 -9.36 7.19
CA SER A 137 -1.21 -8.00 6.79
C SER A 137 0.16 -7.96 6.11
N ALA A 138 1.12 -8.82 6.51
CA ALA A 138 2.37 -9.01 5.79
C ALA A 138 2.12 -9.47 4.35
N ILE A 139 1.25 -10.48 4.15
CA ILE A 139 0.89 -10.98 2.83
C ILE A 139 0.22 -9.87 2.00
N GLN A 140 -0.68 -9.09 2.60
CA GLN A 140 -1.32 -7.95 1.92
C GLN A 140 -0.29 -6.93 1.42
N VAL A 141 0.63 -6.50 2.28
CA VAL A 141 1.66 -5.50 1.94
C VAL A 141 2.64 -6.07 0.92
N PHE A 142 2.95 -7.36 1.00
CA PHE A 142 3.79 -8.06 0.03
C PHE A 142 3.15 -8.07 -1.35
N VAL A 143 1.90 -8.50 -1.45
CA VAL A 143 1.13 -8.52 -2.70
C VAL A 143 1.02 -7.10 -3.27
N PHE A 144 0.70 -6.11 -2.43
CA PHE A 144 0.67 -4.70 -2.83
C PHE A 144 2.00 -4.27 -3.46
N SER A 145 3.11 -4.55 -2.78
CA SER A 145 4.45 -4.14 -3.21
C SER A 145 4.85 -4.78 -4.54
N VAL A 146 4.56 -6.07 -4.71
CA VAL A 146 4.80 -6.78 -5.97
C VAL A 146 3.95 -6.18 -7.08
N VAL A 147 2.64 -6.07 -6.89
CA VAL A 147 1.73 -5.60 -7.95
C VAL A 147 2.04 -4.16 -8.36
N LEU A 148 2.26 -3.26 -7.39
CA LEU A 148 2.56 -1.85 -7.67
C LEU A 148 3.84 -1.70 -8.49
N VAL A 149 4.93 -2.35 -8.06
CA VAL A 149 6.23 -2.21 -8.73
C VAL A 149 6.17 -2.75 -10.16
N HIS A 150 5.54 -3.89 -10.38
CA HIS A 150 5.40 -4.45 -11.72
C HIS A 150 4.49 -3.60 -12.61
N TRP A 151 3.40 -3.05 -12.06
CA TRP A 151 2.51 -2.14 -12.78
C TRP A 151 3.23 -0.86 -13.22
N GLU A 152 4.00 -0.24 -12.31
CA GLU A 152 4.71 1.00 -12.59
C GLU A 152 5.86 0.81 -13.59
N ARG A 153 6.58 -0.32 -13.52
CA ARG A 153 7.60 -0.66 -14.53
C ARG A 153 7.00 -0.82 -15.92
N ARG A 154 5.85 -1.49 -16.03
CA ARG A 154 5.14 -1.67 -17.30
C ARG A 154 4.76 -0.32 -17.91
N ASN A 155 4.22 0.59 -17.10
CA ASN A 155 3.78 1.90 -17.58
C ASN A 155 4.95 2.83 -17.95
N ARG A 156 6.11 2.69 -17.28
CA ARG A 156 7.34 3.39 -17.67
C ARG A 156 7.83 2.96 -19.06
N GLY A 157 7.82 1.66 -19.34
CA GLY A 157 8.24 1.13 -20.65
C GLY A 157 7.40 1.67 -21.81
N VAL A 158 6.09 1.85 -21.59
CA VAL A 158 5.18 2.45 -22.59
C VAL A 158 5.46 3.94 -22.80
N SER A 159 5.79 4.69 -21.73
CA SER A 159 6.04 6.12 -21.82
C SER A 159 7.35 6.48 -22.54
N SER A 160 8.34 5.57 -22.57
CA SER A 160 9.58 5.74 -23.35
C SER A 160 9.37 5.54 -24.86
N TYR A 161 8.38 4.74 -25.25
CA TYR A 161 8.05 4.48 -26.67
C TYR A 161 7.33 5.68 -27.31
N SER A 162 6.47 6.37 -26.55
CA SER A 162 5.73 7.54 -27.04
C SER A 162 6.57 8.79 -27.27
N GLN A 163 7.81 8.88 -26.77
CA GLN A 163 8.70 10.02 -27.03
C GLN A 163 9.76 9.76 -28.12
N GLY A 164 9.86 8.53 -28.63
CA GLY A 164 10.82 8.17 -29.68
C GLY A 164 10.25 8.13 -31.10
N GLY A 165 8.95 8.42 -31.28
CA GLY A 165 8.24 8.26 -32.55
C GLY A 165 8.01 9.55 -33.36
N GLU A 166 8.58 10.69 -32.95
CA GLU A 166 8.28 12.01 -33.55
C GLU A 166 9.52 12.70 -34.16
N THR A 167 10.52 11.92 -34.58
CA THR A 167 11.74 12.43 -35.25
C THR A 167 12.14 11.63 -36.48
N ASP A 168 11.19 11.03 -37.19
CA ASP A 168 11.51 10.33 -38.44
C ASP A 168 10.43 10.57 -39.51
N ASP A 169 10.21 11.84 -39.86
CA ASP A 169 9.58 12.24 -41.11
C ASP A 169 10.39 13.45 -41.63
N GLY A 170 11.26 13.19 -42.60
CA GLY A 170 12.07 14.19 -43.31
C GLY A 170 11.31 14.93 -44.41
#